data_AF-A0A3D6A7Q8-F1
#
_entry.id   AF-A0A3D6A7Q8-F1
#
_cell.length_a   1.000
_cell.length_b   1.000
_cell.length_c   1.000
_cell.angle_alpha   90.00
_cell.angle_beta   90.00
_cell.angle_gamma   90.00
#
_symmetry.space_group_name_H-M   'P 1'
#
loop_
_entity.id
_entity.type
_entity.pdbx_description
1 polymer ?
#
loop_
_entity_poly.entity_id
_entity_poly.type
_entity_poly.pdbx_seq_one_letter_code
_entity_poly.pdbx_strand_id
1 'polypeptide(L)'
;MHYLHYALLTVVCWGTYGVCMHIGSSNMGDKENGRIMAFLWVGLAYFLTAVVAPLIILKLKGGNVAFWTFPTKGWQWSLIAGTLGAIGALGVLLAFGKMASPAYVPVIMSVIFAGAPIVNAIVSTTKEGNWPHVKLPFLLGIALAAVGGYLATKHAPKPPKSPPAPEVSNS
;
A
#
# COMPACT_ATOMS: atom_id res chain seq x y z
N MET A 1 -4.05 -1.56 -25.28
CA MET A 1 -4.05 -1.36 -23.81
C MET A 1 -2.71 -1.83 -23.19
N HIS A 2 -1.57 -1.24 -23.60
CA HIS A 2 -0.24 -1.70 -23.14
C HIS A 2 0.11 -1.27 -21.70
N TYR A 3 -0.70 -0.47 -21.02
CA TYR A 3 -0.44 -0.13 -19.61
C TYR A 3 -1.11 -1.12 -18.64
N LEU A 4 -2.09 -1.90 -19.13
CA LEU A 4 -2.94 -2.72 -18.26
C LEU A 4 -2.16 -3.86 -17.62
N HIS A 5 -1.24 -4.50 -18.35
CA HIS A 5 -0.43 -5.58 -17.77
C HIS A 5 0.52 -5.08 -16.67
N TYR A 6 1.10 -3.87 -16.81
CA TYR A 6 1.90 -3.26 -15.75
C TYR A 6 1.05 -2.85 -14.55
N ALA A 7 -0.17 -2.38 -14.78
CA ALA A 7 -1.12 -2.09 -13.71
C ALA A 7 -1.53 -3.36 -12.96
N LEU A 8 -1.83 -4.45 -13.68
CA LEU A 8 -2.17 -5.75 -13.09
C LEU A 8 -0.99 -6.36 -12.33
N LEU A 9 0.23 -6.24 -12.83
CA LEU A 9 1.44 -6.61 -12.08
C LEU A 9 1.50 -5.86 -10.74
N THR A 10 1.22 -4.55 -10.78
CA THR A 10 1.16 -3.72 -9.58
C THR A 10 0.09 -4.20 -8.60
N VAL A 11 -1.10 -4.57 -9.09
CA VAL A 11 -2.18 -5.17 -8.27
C VAL A 11 -1.71 -6.46 -7.61
N VAL A 12 -1.01 -7.34 -8.33
CA VAL A 12 -0.48 -8.59 -7.75
C VAL A 12 0.57 -8.31 -6.68
N CYS A 13 1.54 -7.42 -6.96
CA CYS A 13 2.59 -7.07 -6.01
C CYS A 13 2.02 -6.44 -4.74
N TRP A 14 1.11 -5.47 -4.86
CA TRP A 14 0.51 -4.80 -3.70
C TRP A 14 -0.55 -5.65 -2.99
N GLY A 15 -1.26 -6.51 -3.69
CA GLY A 15 -2.20 -7.45 -3.09
C GLY A 15 -1.49 -8.50 -2.23
N THR A 16 -0.35 -9.01 -2.69
CA THR A 16 0.47 -9.97 -1.93
C THR A 16 1.33 -9.30 -0.85
N TYR A 17 1.67 -8.02 -1.04
CA TYR A 17 2.47 -7.22 -0.09
C TYR A 17 1.99 -7.32 1.36
N GLY A 18 0.70 -7.14 1.63
CA GLY A 18 0.19 -7.16 3.02
C GLY A 18 0.38 -8.52 3.71
N VAL A 19 0.23 -9.61 2.97
CA VAL A 19 0.48 -10.97 3.49
C VAL A 19 1.96 -11.12 3.82
N CYS A 20 2.85 -10.77 2.88
CA CYS A 20 4.29 -10.83 3.07
C CYS A 20 4.77 -9.95 4.24
N MET A 21 4.21 -8.74 4.38
CA MET A 21 4.56 -7.82 5.45
C MET A 21 4.08 -8.29 6.82
N HIS A 22 2.87 -8.85 6.90
CA HIS A 22 2.39 -9.44 8.14
C HIS A 22 3.29 -10.60 8.57
N ILE A 23 3.51 -11.58 7.67
CA ILE A 23 4.39 -12.73 7.94
C ILE A 23 5.81 -12.27 8.31
N GLY A 24 6.39 -11.37 7.51
CA GLY A 24 7.74 -10.86 7.72
C GLY A 24 7.89 -10.18 9.07
N SER A 25 6.98 -9.26 9.42
CA SER A 25 7.03 -8.57 10.71
C SER A 25 6.75 -9.47 11.92
N SER A 26 5.86 -10.46 11.79
CA SER A 26 5.58 -11.45 12.84
C SER A 26 6.77 -12.40 13.08
N ASN A 27 7.53 -12.73 12.03
CA ASN A 27 8.66 -13.65 12.12
C ASN A 27 10.00 -12.97 12.51
N MET A 28 10.02 -11.67 12.79
CA MET A 28 11.23 -10.99 13.26
C MET A 28 11.64 -11.40 14.69
N GLY A 29 10.79 -12.14 15.41
CA GLY A 29 11.08 -12.65 16.76
C GLY A 29 11.02 -11.60 17.87
N ASP A 30 11.03 -10.31 17.54
CA ASP A 30 10.85 -9.19 18.46
C ASP A 30 9.41 -8.63 18.39
N LYS A 31 8.67 -8.74 19.49
CA LYS A 31 7.26 -8.28 19.58
C LYS A 31 7.11 -6.76 19.54
N GLU A 32 8.09 -6.03 20.04
CA GLU A 32 8.05 -4.58 20.14
C GLU A 32 8.59 -3.94 18.86
N ASN A 33 9.75 -4.40 18.39
CA ASN A 33 10.49 -3.78 17.28
C ASN A 33 10.35 -4.50 15.94
N GLY A 34 9.80 -5.72 15.88
CA GLY A 34 9.76 -6.55 14.68
C GLY A 34 9.15 -5.87 13.45
N ARG A 35 8.20 -4.95 13.63
CA ARG A 35 7.63 -4.15 12.53
C ARG A 35 8.64 -3.18 11.94
N ILE A 36 9.40 -2.48 12.78
CA ILE A 36 10.43 -1.53 12.32
C ILE A 36 11.60 -2.30 11.70
N MET A 37 11.99 -3.44 12.28
CA MET A 37 12.99 -4.34 11.70
C MET A 37 12.56 -4.81 10.29
N ALA A 38 11.30 -5.23 10.12
CA ALA A 38 10.76 -5.58 8.81
C ALA A 38 10.72 -4.38 7.85
N PHE A 39 10.43 -3.18 8.33
CA PHE A 39 10.45 -1.97 7.50
C PHE A 39 11.85 -1.63 6.96
N LEU A 40 12.92 -1.90 7.73
CA LEU A 40 14.29 -1.73 7.24
C LEU A 40 14.55 -2.59 5.99
N TRP A 41 14.05 -3.83 5.97
CA TRP A 41 14.16 -4.71 4.80
C TRP A 41 13.35 -4.19 3.60
N VAL A 42 12.20 -3.54 3.84
CA VAL A 42 11.46 -2.81 2.78
C VAL A 42 12.30 -1.67 2.23
N GLY A 43 12.96 -0.89 3.10
CA GLY A 43 13.87 0.18 2.69
C GLY A 43 15.03 -0.32 1.83
N LEU A 44 15.65 -1.45 2.21
CA LEU A 44 16.68 -2.09 1.40
C LEU A 44 16.14 -2.53 0.03
N ALA A 45 14.96 -3.14 -0.01
CA ALA A 45 14.32 -3.53 -1.27
C ALA A 45 14.04 -2.31 -2.16
N TYR A 46 13.59 -1.18 -1.59
CA TYR A 46 13.40 0.07 -2.33
C TYR A 46 14.71 0.62 -2.87
N PHE A 47 15.81 0.57 -2.10
CA PHE A 47 17.11 0.97 -2.61
C PHE A 47 17.54 0.12 -3.83
N LEU A 48 17.41 -1.20 -3.74
CA LEU A 48 17.78 -2.10 -4.83
C LEU A 48 16.91 -1.88 -6.07
N THR A 49 15.60 -1.72 -5.90
CA THR A 49 14.64 -1.64 -7.01
C THR A 49 14.45 -0.22 -7.57
N ALA A 50 14.59 0.82 -6.75
CA ALA A 50 14.34 2.22 -7.14
C ALA A 50 15.63 3.03 -7.36
N VAL A 51 16.80 2.51 -6.96
CA VAL A 51 18.10 3.16 -7.21
C VAL A 51 18.99 2.27 -8.08
N VAL A 52 19.32 1.06 -7.61
CA VAL A 52 20.28 0.19 -8.32
C VAL A 52 19.75 -0.26 -9.68
N ALA A 53 18.54 -0.81 -9.74
CA ALA A 53 17.97 -1.29 -11.00
C ALA A 53 17.80 -0.18 -12.06
N PRO A 54 17.25 1.02 -11.76
CA PRO A 54 17.17 2.11 -12.72
C PRO A 54 18.53 2.59 -13.21
N LEU A 55 19.55 2.65 -12.35
CA LEU A 55 20.91 3.02 -12.77
C LEU A 55 21.51 2.00 -13.75
N ILE A 56 21.30 0.70 -13.51
CA ILE A 56 21.71 -0.35 -14.44
C ILE A 56 20.98 -0.19 -15.78
N ILE A 57 19.66 -0.02 -15.74
CA ILE A 57 18.84 0.14 -16.96
C ILE A 57 19.28 1.38 -17.75
N LEU A 58 19.50 2.52 -17.08
CA LEU A 58 19.99 3.75 -17.71
C LEU A 58 21.35 3.53 -18.35
N LYS A 59 22.29 2.91 -17.62
CA LYS A 59 23.63 2.60 -18.15
C LYS A 59 23.55 1.72 -19.39
N LEU A 60 22.74 0.66 -19.36
CA LEU A 60 22.55 -0.25 -20.51
C LEU A 60 21.88 0.43 -21.70
N LYS A 61 21.04 1.44 -21.46
CA LYS A 61 20.38 2.24 -22.51
C LYS A 61 21.19 3.45 -22.96
N GLY A 62 22.40 3.66 -22.45
CA GLY A 62 23.20 4.87 -22.73
C GLY A 62 22.60 6.17 -22.17
N GLY A 63 21.70 6.06 -21.19
CA GLY A 63 21.07 7.19 -20.52
C GLY A 63 21.96 7.84 -19.47
N ASN A 64 21.54 9.03 -19.02
CA ASN A 64 22.24 9.79 -18.00
C ASN A 64 22.09 9.13 -16.62
N VAL A 65 23.20 8.62 -16.07
CA VAL A 65 23.27 8.01 -14.72
C VAL A 65 23.56 9.02 -13.61
N ALA A 66 23.98 10.24 -13.96
CA ALA A 66 24.18 11.34 -13.03
C ALA A 66 22.82 11.92 -12.63
N PHE A 67 22.02 11.16 -11.88
CA PHE A 67 20.62 11.50 -11.57
C PHE A 67 20.44 12.81 -10.81
N TRP A 68 21.50 13.32 -10.17
CA TRP A 68 21.55 14.67 -9.57
C TRP A 68 21.49 15.80 -10.60
N THR A 69 21.71 15.51 -11.88
CA THR A 69 21.57 16.48 -12.99
C THR A 69 20.17 16.46 -13.63
N PHE A 70 19.24 15.64 -13.11
CA PHE A 70 17.89 15.57 -13.65
C PHE A 70 17.12 16.88 -13.45
N PRO A 71 16.10 17.16 -14.29
CA PRO A 71 15.29 18.36 -14.16
C PRO A 71 14.71 18.53 -12.75
N THR A 72 14.87 19.71 -12.15
CA THR A 72 14.54 19.97 -10.74
C THR A 72 13.12 19.58 -10.38
N LYS A 73 12.14 20.00 -11.20
CA LYS A 73 10.74 19.65 -10.98
C LYS A 73 10.50 18.14 -11.07
N GLY A 74 11.23 17.44 -11.94
CA GLY A 74 11.08 16.00 -12.14
C GLY A 74 11.54 15.18 -10.94
N TRP A 75 12.76 15.42 -10.46
CA TRP A 75 13.27 14.66 -9.32
C TRP A 75 12.54 15.02 -8.02
N GLN A 76 12.12 16.28 -7.83
CA GLN A 76 11.36 16.69 -6.63
C GLN A 76 10.02 15.95 -6.51
N TRP A 77 9.21 15.93 -7.58
CA TRP A 77 7.96 15.18 -7.59
C TRP A 77 8.17 13.67 -7.46
N SER A 78 9.25 13.14 -8.05
CA SER A 78 9.60 11.72 -7.93
C SER A 78 10.01 11.36 -6.50
N LEU A 79 10.76 12.24 -5.82
CA LEU A 79 11.14 12.05 -4.43
C LEU A 79 9.90 12.12 -3.52
N ILE A 80 9.01 13.09 -3.71
CA ILE A 80 7.74 13.17 -2.99
C ILE A 80 6.94 11.88 -3.19
N ALA A 81 6.82 11.38 -4.42
CA ALA A 81 6.12 10.13 -4.71
C ALA A 81 6.74 8.94 -3.97
N GLY A 82 8.08 8.82 -3.99
CA GLY A 82 8.80 7.78 -3.24
C GLY A 82 8.58 7.86 -1.73
N THR A 83 8.63 9.07 -1.17
CA THR A 83 8.35 9.32 0.26
C THR A 83 6.92 8.95 0.62
N LEU A 84 5.92 9.33 -0.18
CA LEU A 84 4.52 8.96 0.04
C LEU A 84 4.34 7.43 0.01
N GLY A 85 5.01 6.74 -0.91
CA GLY A 85 5.01 5.27 -0.97
C GLY A 85 5.64 4.62 0.28
N ALA A 86 6.76 5.15 0.77
CA ALA A 86 7.42 4.65 1.97
C ALA A 86 6.60 4.91 3.25
N ILE A 87 5.99 6.10 3.38
CA ILE A 87 5.08 6.42 4.49
C ILE A 87 3.85 5.51 4.45
N GLY A 88 3.28 5.27 3.27
CA GLY A 88 2.17 4.33 3.09
C GLY A 88 2.52 2.92 3.56
N ALA A 89 3.67 2.40 3.14
CA ALA A 89 4.20 1.10 3.58
C ALA A 89 4.39 1.01 5.10
N LEU A 90 4.94 2.06 5.73
CA LEU A 90 5.03 2.14 7.19
C LEU A 90 3.64 2.15 7.84
N GLY A 91 2.68 2.88 7.27
CA GLY A 91 1.29 2.90 7.72
C GLY A 91 0.65 1.51 7.73
N VAL A 92 0.93 0.67 6.73
CA VAL A 92 0.47 -0.74 6.70
C VAL A 92 1.00 -1.52 7.90
N LEU A 93 2.31 -1.42 8.16
CA LEU A 93 2.95 -2.09 9.30
C LEU A 93 2.40 -1.63 10.65
N LEU A 94 2.17 -0.33 10.81
CA LEU A 94 1.56 0.23 12.01
C LEU A 94 0.11 -0.23 12.19
N ALA A 95 -0.65 -0.36 11.09
CA ALA A 95 -2.00 -0.90 11.13
C ALA A 95 -2.00 -2.38 11.54
N PHE A 96 -1.06 -3.20 11.03
CA PHE A 96 -0.89 -4.58 11.48
C PHE A 96 -0.50 -4.67 12.97
N GLY A 97 0.30 -3.73 13.47
CA GLY A 97 0.62 -3.65 14.90
C GLY A 97 -0.59 -3.39 15.81
N LYS A 98 -1.66 -2.81 15.28
CA LYS A 98 -2.89 -2.46 16.03
C LYS A 98 -4.07 -3.40 15.76
N MET A 99 -3.87 -4.44 14.96
CA MET A 99 -4.95 -5.36 14.59
C MET A 99 -5.25 -6.35 15.73
N ALA A 100 -6.52 -6.70 15.91
CA ALA A 100 -6.93 -7.64 16.95
C ALA A 100 -6.50 -9.10 16.67
N SER A 101 -6.38 -9.47 15.39
CA SER A 101 -5.91 -10.79 14.96
C SER A 101 -5.47 -10.77 13.50
N PRO A 102 -4.66 -11.75 13.03
CA PRO A 102 -4.25 -11.89 11.62
C PRO A 102 -5.41 -11.90 10.61
N ALA A 103 -6.62 -12.28 11.04
CA ALA A 103 -7.82 -12.25 10.19
C ALA A 103 -8.21 -10.84 9.72
N TYR A 104 -7.64 -9.79 10.32
CA TYR A 104 -7.84 -8.40 9.91
C TYR A 104 -6.85 -7.94 8.81
N VAL A 105 -5.87 -8.74 8.38
CA VAL A 105 -5.00 -8.39 7.25
C VAL A 105 -5.83 -8.06 5.99
N PRO A 106 -6.75 -8.94 5.53
CA PRO A 106 -7.58 -8.62 4.36
C PRO A 106 -8.50 -7.41 4.59
N VAL A 107 -8.92 -7.17 5.82
CA VAL A 107 -9.72 -5.98 6.18
C VAL A 107 -8.92 -4.69 5.97
N ILE A 108 -7.71 -4.63 6.53
CA ILE A 108 -6.82 -3.46 6.43
C ILE A 108 -6.46 -3.19 4.97
N MET A 109 -6.10 -4.25 4.24
CA MET A 109 -5.77 -4.15 2.82
C MET A 109 -6.97 -3.67 2.00
N SER A 110 -8.18 -4.19 2.26
CA SER A 110 -9.40 -3.76 1.53
C SER A 110 -9.68 -2.26 1.72
N VAL A 111 -9.53 -1.73 2.93
CA VAL A 111 -9.71 -0.28 3.19
C VAL A 111 -8.71 0.54 2.38
N ILE A 112 -7.44 0.14 2.36
CA ILE A 112 -6.37 0.87 1.66
C ILE A 112 -6.61 0.85 0.15
N PHE A 113 -6.84 -0.33 -0.43
CA PHE A 113 -6.96 -0.47 -1.89
C PHE A 113 -8.30 0.00 -2.45
N ALA A 114 -9.36 0.05 -1.64
CA ALA A 114 -10.60 0.71 -2.02
C ALA A 114 -10.49 2.24 -1.87
N GLY A 115 -9.76 2.74 -0.88
CA GLY A 115 -9.60 4.17 -0.61
C GLY A 115 -8.62 4.88 -1.56
N ALA A 116 -7.52 4.24 -1.94
CA ALA A 116 -6.48 4.85 -2.77
C ALA A 116 -6.99 5.37 -4.13
N PRO A 117 -7.85 4.65 -4.88
CA PRO A 117 -8.45 5.17 -6.10
C PRO A 117 -9.30 6.42 -5.88
N ILE A 118 -9.99 6.52 -4.74
CA ILE A 118 -10.84 7.69 -4.39
C ILE A 118 -9.97 8.93 -4.19
N VAL A 119 -8.90 8.80 -3.39
CA VAL A 119 -7.95 9.88 -3.16
C VAL A 119 -7.29 10.30 -4.48
N ASN A 120 -6.85 9.34 -5.29
CA ASN A 120 -6.25 9.62 -6.58
C ASN A 120 -7.22 10.32 -7.55
N ALA A 121 -8.49 9.89 -7.58
CA ALA A 121 -9.53 10.53 -8.39
C ALA A 121 -9.69 12.01 -8.03
N ILE A 122 -9.78 12.34 -6.74
CA ILE A 122 -9.94 13.72 -6.26
C ILE A 122 -8.69 14.55 -6.59
N VAL A 123 -7.50 14.05 -6.23
CA VAL A 123 -6.25 14.79 -6.42
C VAL A 123 -5.96 15.01 -7.90
N SER A 124 -6.10 13.98 -8.74
CA SER A 124 -5.87 14.09 -10.19
C SER A 124 -6.89 15.00 -10.85
N THR A 125 -8.19 14.86 -10.53
CA THR A 125 -9.22 15.73 -11.11
C THR A 125 -9.01 17.20 -10.73
N THR A 126 -8.62 17.46 -9.47
CA THR A 126 -8.33 18.82 -8.99
C THR A 126 -7.10 19.40 -9.65
N LYS A 127 -5.99 18.65 -9.66
CA LYS A 127 -4.72 19.10 -10.22
C LYS A 127 -4.84 19.43 -11.71
N GLU A 128 -5.58 18.62 -12.45
CA GLU A 128 -5.76 18.78 -13.90
C GLU A 128 -6.94 19.71 -14.26
N GLY A 129 -7.63 20.30 -13.28
CA GLY A 129 -8.78 21.19 -13.52
C GLY A 129 -9.99 20.50 -14.19
N ASN A 130 -10.09 19.18 -14.05
CA ASN A 130 -11.02 18.35 -14.82
C ASN A 130 -12.41 18.18 -14.19
N TRP A 131 -12.72 18.93 -13.13
CA TRP A 131 -14.03 18.89 -12.47
C TRP A 131 -15.22 19.08 -13.45
N PRO A 132 -15.18 19.99 -14.44
CA PRO A 132 -16.26 20.14 -15.41
C PRO A 132 -16.48 18.91 -16.32
N HIS A 133 -15.48 18.03 -16.43
CA HIS A 133 -15.51 16.84 -17.30
C HIS A 133 -15.85 15.55 -16.54
N VAL A 134 -16.13 15.63 -15.24
CA VAL A 134 -16.50 14.47 -14.43
C VAL A 134 -17.85 13.94 -14.89
N LYS A 135 -17.84 12.70 -15.40
CA LYS A 135 -19.05 12.01 -15.85
C LYS A 135 -19.63 11.11 -14.77
N LEU A 136 -20.95 10.94 -14.80
CA LEU A 136 -21.66 10.09 -13.83
C LEU A 136 -21.10 8.65 -13.73
N PRO A 137 -20.73 7.95 -14.83
CA PRO A 137 -20.14 6.61 -14.72
C PRO A 137 -18.81 6.57 -13.95
N PHE A 138 -17.99 7.63 -14.03
CA PHE A 138 -16.75 7.72 -13.26
C PHE A 138 -17.04 7.82 -11.77
N LEU A 139 -17.97 8.71 -11.37
CA LEU A 139 -18.42 8.82 -9.98
C LEU A 139 -19.03 7.52 -9.46
N LEU A 140 -19.83 6.85 -10.28
CA LEU A 140 -20.40 5.54 -9.94
C LEU A 140 -19.30 4.51 -9.71
N GLY A 141 -18.26 4.46 -10.57
CA GLY A 141 -17.12 3.57 -10.38
C GLY A 141 -16.39 3.81 -9.05
N ILE A 142 -16.17 5.07 -8.68
CA ILE A 142 -15.57 5.45 -7.38
C ILE A 142 -16.47 5.04 -6.21
N ALA A 143 -17.79 5.26 -6.31
CA ALA A 143 -18.74 4.85 -5.29
C ALA A 143 -18.78 3.32 -5.13
N LEU A 144 -18.77 2.58 -6.24
CA LEU A 144 -18.72 1.11 -6.22
C LEU A 144 -17.43 0.57 -5.62
N ALA A 145 -16.28 1.23 -5.85
CA ALA A 145 -15.03 0.87 -5.19
C ALA A 145 -15.14 1.06 -3.65
N ALA A 146 -15.72 2.17 -3.19
CA ALA A 146 -15.96 2.42 -1.77
C ALA A 146 -16.90 1.38 -1.15
N VAL A 147 -18.02 1.08 -1.83
CA VAL A 147 -18.99 0.06 -1.38
C VAL A 147 -18.35 -1.32 -1.36
N GLY A 148 -17.61 -1.70 -2.40
CA GLY A 148 -16.88 -2.97 -2.46
C GLY A 148 -15.87 -3.11 -1.32
N GLY A 149 -15.10 -2.06 -1.05
CA GLY A 149 -14.19 -1.99 0.10
C GLY A 149 -14.92 -2.19 1.44
N TYR A 150 -16.03 -1.47 1.64
CA TYR A 150 -16.86 -1.62 2.84
C TYR A 150 -17.39 -3.05 3.01
N LEU A 151 -17.94 -3.64 1.94
CA LEU A 151 -18.49 -4.99 1.98
C LEU A 151 -17.40 -6.02 2.30
N ALA A 152 -16.22 -5.91 1.67
CA ALA A 152 -15.07 -6.77 1.92
C ALA A 152 -14.56 -6.64 3.37
N THR A 153 -14.52 -5.42 3.91
CA THR A 153 -14.15 -5.16 5.30
C THR A 153 -15.19 -5.73 6.30
N LYS A 154 -16.48 -5.51 6.05
CA LYS A 154 -17.56 -5.91 6.96
C LYS A 154 -17.76 -7.42 7.03
N HIS A 155 -17.66 -8.10 5.87
CA HIS A 155 -17.93 -9.52 5.75
C HIS A 155 -16.65 -10.35 5.60
N ALA A 156 -15.49 -9.78 5.96
CA ALA A 156 -14.24 -10.51 5.99
C ALA A 156 -14.38 -11.77 6.87
N PRO A 157 -13.87 -12.93 6.42
CA PRO A 157 -13.93 -14.16 7.18
C PRO A 157 -13.08 -14.02 8.45
N LYS A 158 -13.75 -13.87 9.60
CA LYS A 158 -13.12 -13.77 10.92
C LYS A 158 -13.40 -15.06 11.69
N PRO A 159 -12.44 -15.55 12.50
CA PRO A 159 -12.72 -16.61 13.46
C PRO A 159 -13.90 -16.21 14.35
N PRO A 160 -14.79 -17.14 14.74
CA PRO A 160 -15.87 -16.86 15.67
C PRO A 160 -15.30 -16.24 16.96
N LYS A 161 -16.02 -15.28 17.57
CA LYS A 161 -15.63 -14.73 18.87
C LYS A 161 -15.55 -15.90 19.87
N SER A 162 -14.39 -16.14 20.46
CA SER A 162 -14.28 -17.09 21.57
C SER A 162 -15.28 -16.67 22.66
N PRO A 163 -16.03 -17.62 23.26
CA PRO A 163 -16.88 -17.32 24.40
C PRO A 163 -16.05 -16.65 25.51
N PRO A 164 -16.60 -15.67 26.26
CA PRO A 164 -15.90 -15.13 27.42
C PRO A 164 -15.51 -16.28 28.35
N ALA A 165 -14.26 -16.25 28.83
CA ALA A 165 -13.75 -17.27 29.73
C ALA A 165 -14.68 -17.36 30.97
N PRO A 166 -15.02 -18.57 31.44
CA PRO A 166 -15.85 -18.71 32.63
C PRO A 166 -15.18 -17.99 33.79
N GLU A 167 -15.95 -17.09 34.42
CA GLU A 167 -15.56 -16.36 35.61
C GLU A 167 -15.17 -17.38 36.68
N VAL A 168 -13.90 -17.41 37.07
CA VAL A 168 -13.44 -18.28 38.15
C VAL A 168 -14.09 -17.76 39.42
N SER A 169 -15.18 -18.41 39.82
CA SER A 169 -15.84 -18.20 41.11
C SER A 169 -14.85 -18.64 42.19
N ASN A 170 -14.16 -17.66 42.79
CA ASN A 170 -13.41 -17.89 44.03
C ASN A 170 -14.45 -18.14 45.13
N SER A 171 -14.60 -19.40 45.51
CA SER A 171 -15.28 -19.84 46.73
C SER A 171 -14.29 -19.89 47.89
#